data_AF-A0A2I0QI47-F1
#
_entry.id   AF-A0A2I0QI47-F1
#
_cell.length_a   1.000
_cell.length_b   1.000
_cell.length_c   1.000
_cell.angle_alpha   90.00
_cell.angle_beta   90.00
_cell.angle_gamma   90.00
#
_symmetry.space_group_name_H-M   'P 1'
#
loop_
_entity.id
_entity.type
_entity.pdbx_description
1 polymer ?
#
loop_
_entity_poly.entity_id
_entity_poly.type
_entity_poly.pdbx_seq_one_letter_code
_entity_poly.pdbx_strand_id
1 'polypeptide(L)'
;AIATSSMITEIARGKTIEEGLKITKADVADALDGLPPIKMHCSNLASDALAEAIYDYFSKNKYEISEGLKKAHERIKQERDYAEGLGEK
;
A
#
# COMPACT_ATOMS: atom_id res chain seq x y z
N ALA A 1 1.48 11.78 4.76
CA ALA A 1 0.77 11.18 3.62
C ALA A 1 1.24 11.73 2.28
N ILE A 2 1.22 13.06 2.04
CA ILE A 2 1.59 13.62 0.71
C ILE A 2 3.00 13.20 0.24
N ALA A 3 4.03 13.37 1.08
CA ALA A 3 5.40 13.01 0.71
C ALA A 3 5.57 11.50 0.47
N THR A 4 4.95 10.65 1.29
CA THR A 4 5.02 9.19 1.16
C THR A 4 4.25 8.70 -0.09
N SER A 5 3.11 9.32 -0.40
CA SER A 5 2.34 9.03 -1.62
C SER A 5 3.05 9.51 -2.89
N SER A 6 3.77 10.64 -2.84
CA SER A 6 4.60 11.07 -3.96
C SER A 6 5.80 10.14 -4.15
N MET A 7 6.47 9.73 -3.06
CA MET A 7 7.64 8.88 -3.17
C MET A 7 7.29 7.48 -3.67
N ILE A 8 6.18 6.90 -3.21
CA ILE A 8 5.81 5.55 -3.65
C ILE A 8 5.52 5.47 -5.15
N THR A 9 4.94 6.53 -5.75
CA THR A 9 4.70 6.56 -7.20
C THR A 9 5.99 6.69 -7.99
N GLU A 10 6.98 7.43 -7.48
CA GLU A 10 8.32 7.50 -8.08
C GLU A 10 9.04 6.15 -8.00
N ILE A 11 8.98 5.46 -6.85
CA ILE A 11 9.58 4.12 -6.69
C ILE A 11 8.89 3.10 -7.61
N ALA A 12 7.57 3.15 -7.72
CA ALA A 12 6.81 2.21 -8.54
C ALA A 12 6.95 2.46 -10.06
N ARG A 13 7.31 3.68 -10.48
CA ARG A 13 7.39 4.04 -11.90
C ARG A 13 8.45 3.20 -12.61
N GLY A 14 8.05 2.57 -13.72
CA GLY A 14 8.95 1.78 -14.57
C GLY A 14 9.25 0.37 -14.03
N LYS A 15 8.73 0.02 -12.86
CA LYS A 15 8.79 -1.34 -12.31
C LYS A 15 7.69 -2.23 -12.88
N THR A 16 7.90 -3.54 -12.88
CA THR A 16 6.84 -4.50 -13.14
C THR A 16 5.84 -4.54 -11.99
N ILE A 17 4.67 -5.12 -12.21
CA ILE A 17 3.67 -5.24 -11.16
C ILE A 17 4.17 -6.10 -9.99
N GLU A 18 4.90 -7.18 -10.28
CA GLU A 18 5.47 -8.07 -9.28
C GLU A 18 6.51 -7.36 -8.40
N GLU A 19 7.28 -6.44 -9.01
CA GLU A 19 8.21 -5.57 -8.29
C GLU A 19 7.47 -4.50 -7.49
N GLY A 20 6.39 -3.94 -8.03
CA GLY A 20 5.52 -2.99 -7.35
C GLY A 20 4.91 -3.56 -6.06
N LEU A 21 4.49 -4.83 -6.09
CA LEU A 21 3.97 -5.56 -4.92
C LEU A 21 5.01 -5.81 -3.83
N LYS A 22 6.30 -5.75 -4.16
CA LYS A 22 7.39 -5.89 -3.20
C LYS A 22 7.77 -4.58 -2.53
N ILE A 23 7.24 -3.43 -2.99
CA ILE A 23 7.50 -2.14 -2.37
C ILE A 23 6.83 -2.11 -0.99
N THR A 24 7.66 -1.92 0.03
CA THR A 24 7.24 -1.86 1.42
C THR A 24 7.28 -0.44 1.96
N LYS A 25 6.67 -0.23 3.12
CA LYS A 25 6.81 1.02 3.89
C LYS A 25 8.25 1.37 4.24
N ALA A 26 9.12 0.36 4.41
CA ALA A 26 10.52 0.58 4.73
C ALA A 26 11.23 1.18 3.51
N ASP A 27 10.97 0.66 2.31
CA ASP A 27 11.51 1.21 1.07
C ASP A 27 11.11 2.68 0.88
N VAL A 28 9.87 3.04 1.23
CA VAL A 28 9.40 4.43 1.17
C VAL A 28 10.07 5.30 2.24
N ALA A 29 10.27 4.78 3.46
CA ALA A 29 10.94 5.51 4.53
C ALA A 29 12.42 5.72 4.22
N ASP A 30 13.10 4.71 3.70
CA ASP A 30 14.51 4.74 3.33
C ASP A 30 14.73 5.70 2.15
N ALA A 31 13.83 5.70 1.17
CA ALA A 31 13.87 6.65 0.05
C ALA A 31 13.63 8.12 0.49
N LEU A 32 13.10 8.34 1.69
CA LEU A 32 12.89 9.65 2.29
C LEU A 32 14.00 10.03 3.30
N ASP A 33 15.13 9.31 3.31
CA ASP A 33 16.24 9.47 4.26
C ASP A 33 15.81 9.23 5.72
N GLY A 34 14.89 8.28 5.89
CA GLY A 34 14.30 7.90 7.15
C GLY A 34 13.04 8.71 7.52
N LEU A 35 12.23 8.11 8.38
CA LEU A 35 11.06 8.76 8.97
C LEU A 35 11.11 8.58 10.50
N PRO A 36 10.80 9.63 11.29
CA PRO A 36 10.67 9.47 12.73
C PRO A 36 9.58 8.44 13.04
N PRO A 37 9.71 7.62 14.10
CA PRO A 37 8.83 6.47 14.36
C PRO A 37 7.33 6.80 14.33
N ILE A 38 6.96 7.99 14.81
CA ILE A 38 5.57 8.46 14.84
C ILE A 38 4.96 8.68 13.44
N LYS A 39 5.80 8.90 12.42
CA LYS A 39 5.39 9.09 11.03
C LYS A 39 5.46 7.80 10.19
N MET A 40 5.93 6.69 10.76
CA MET A 40 5.97 5.37 10.10
C MET A 40 4.58 4.80 9.83
N HIS A 41 3.57 5.20 10.59
CA HIS A 41 2.19 4.78 10.32
C HIS A 41 1.65 5.41 9.03
N CYS A 42 2.05 6.64 8.69
CA CYS A 42 1.66 7.30 7.45
C CYS A 42 2.26 6.66 6.19
N SER A 43 3.36 5.92 6.30
CA SER A 43 3.95 5.15 5.21
C SER A 43 3.23 3.82 4.96
N ASN A 44 2.54 3.24 5.96
CA ASN A 44 1.68 2.07 5.76
C ASN A 44 0.60 2.39 4.70
N LEU A 45 -0.05 3.55 4.81
CA LEU A 45 -1.16 3.94 3.93
C LEU A 45 -0.76 4.03 2.46
N ALA A 46 0.47 4.48 2.16
CA ALA A 46 0.94 4.59 0.79
C ALA A 46 1.19 3.19 0.18
N SER A 47 1.85 2.30 0.93
CA SER A 47 2.11 0.91 0.53
C SER A 47 0.81 0.12 0.33
N ASP A 48 -0.14 0.29 1.24
CA ASP A 48 -1.45 -0.33 1.19
C ASP A 48 -2.26 0.17 -0.01
N ALA A 49 -2.24 1.49 -0.26
CA ALA A 49 -2.90 2.08 -1.43
C ALA A 49 -2.33 1.55 -2.76
N LEU A 50 -1.01 1.34 -2.85
CA LEU A 50 -0.40 0.75 -4.04
C LEU A 50 -0.84 -0.72 -4.23
N ALA A 51 -0.87 -1.51 -3.15
CA ALA A 51 -1.33 -2.89 -3.20
C ALA A 51 -2.81 -2.97 -3.66
N GLU A 52 -3.68 -2.12 -3.12
CA GLU A 52 -5.09 -2.05 -3.53
C GLU A 52 -5.26 -1.60 -4.98
N ALA A 53 -4.45 -0.65 -5.46
CA ALA A 53 -4.48 -0.22 -6.85
C ALA A 53 -4.10 -1.36 -7.81
N ILE A 54 -3.11 -2.18 -7.43
CA ILE A 54 -2.72 -3.37 -8.19
C ILE A 54 -3.82 -4.44 -8.13
N TYR A 55 -4.42 -4.68 -6.96
CA TYR A 55 -5.53 -5.61 -6.81
C TYR A 55 -6.73 -5.22 -7.68
N ASP A 56 -7.10 -3.93 -7.69
CA ASP A 56 -8.18 -3.39 -8.51
C ASP A 56 -7.88 -3.55 -10.01
N TYR A 57 -6.65 -3.27 -10.44
CA TYR A 57 -6.22 -3.52 -11.82
C TYR A 57 -6.38 -5.00 -12.21
N PHE A 58 -5.96 -5.94 -11.36
CA PHE A 58 -6.10 -7.37 -11.64
C PHE A 58 -7.55 -7.80 -11.70
N SER A 59 -8.36 -7.34 -10.74
CA SER A 59 -9.78 -7.65 -10.64
C SER A 59 -10.55 -7.16 -11.87
N LYS A 60 -10.31 -5.92 -12.31
CA LYS A 60 -10.94 -5.32 -13.50
C LYS A 60 -10.57 -6.03 -14.80
N ASN A 61 -9.33 -6.48 -14.91
CA ASN A 61 -8.83 -7.16 -16.11
C ASN A 61 -9.00 -8.69 -16.06
N LYS A 62 -9.60 -9.23 -14.99
CA LYS A 62 -9.79 -10.68 -14.76
C LYS A 62 -8.48 -11.47 -14.79
N TYR A 63 -7.39 -10.86 -14.31
CA TYR A 63 -6.12 -11.54 -14.13
C TYR A 63 -6.12 -12.41 -12.87
N GLU A 64 -5.23 -13.40 -12.84
CA GLU A 64 -5.05 -14.24 -11.67
C GLU A 64 -4.46 -13.43 -10.51
N ILE A 65 -5.21 -13.32 -9.42
CA ILE A 65 -4.76 -12.63 -8.22
C ILE A 65 -4.01 -13.61 -7.34
N SER A 66 -2.72 -13.32 -7.10
CA SER A 66 -1.88 -14.13 -6.23
C SER A 66 -2.42 -14.18 -4.79
N GLU A 67 -2.13 -15.27 -4.09
CA GLU A 67 -2.57 -15.47 -2.71
C GLU A 67 -2.03 -14.38 -1.76
N GLY A 68 -0.81 -13.89 -2.00
CA GLY A 68 -0.24 -12.78 -1.24
C GLY A 68 -1.01 -11.48 -1.42
N LEU A 69 -1.44 -11.19 -2.65
CA LEU A 69 -2.22 -9.99 -2.96
C LEU A 69 -3.66 -10.06 -2.42
N LYS A 70 -4.28 -11.24 -2.42
CA LYS A 70 -5.58 -11.46 -1.74
C LYS A 70 -5.48 -11.21 -0.23
N LYS A 71 -4.46 -11.78 0.42
CA LYS A 71 -4.22 -11.57 1.86
C LYS A 71 -3.97 -10.10 2.20
N ALA A 72 -3.23 -9.38 1.34
CA ALA A 72 -3.04 -7.95 1.50
C ALA A 72 -4.37 -7.20 1.41
N HIS A 73 -5.20 -7.49 0.41
CA HIS A 73 -6.52 -6.89 0.24
C HIS A 73 -7.43 -7.14 1.45
N GLU A 74 -7.50 -8.39 1.92
CA GLU A 74 -8.31 -8.77 3.09
C GLU A 74 -7.85 -8.03 4.37
N ARG A 75 -6.54 -7.96 4.61
CA ARG A 75 -5.98 -7.22 5.74
C ARG A 75 -6.36 -5.74 5.67
N ILE A 76 -6.16 -5.09 4.52
CA ILE A 76 -6.44 -3.66 4.33
C ILE A 76 -7.93 -3.39 4.52
N LYS A 77 -8.80 -4.26 3.99
CA LYS A 77 -10.23 -4.17 4.19
C LYS A 77 -10.61 -4.30 5.66
N GLN A 78 -10.06 -5.27 6.39
CA GLN A 78 -10.32 -5.43 7.83
C GLN A 78 -9.86 -4.21 8.63
N GLU A 79 -8.67 -3.68 8.33
CA GLU A 79 -8.14 -2.47 8.99
C GLU A 79 -9.02 -1.24 8.71
N ARG A 80 -9.50 -1.08 7.47
CA ARG A 80 -10.42 0.00 7.10
C ARG A 80 -11.77 -0.15 7.81
N ASP A 81 -12.39 -1.33 7.74
CA ASP A 81 -13.70 -1.58 8.34
C ASP A 81 -13.64 -1.38 9.88
N TYR A 82 -12.52 -1.74 10.53
CA TYR A 82 -12.28 -1.44 11.95
C TYR A 82 -12.14 0.06 12.22
N ALA A 83 -11.38 0.79 11.39
CA ALA A 83 -11.20 2.24 11.53
C ALA A 83 -12.51 3.01 11.31
N GLU A 84 -13.35 2.58 10.37
CA GLU A 84 -14.68 3.15 10.11
C GLU A 84 -15.64 2.87 11.29
N GLY A 85 -15.63 1.64 11.85
CA GLY A 85 -16.45 1.28 13.00
C GLY A 85 -16.08 1.97 14.33
N LEU A 86 -14.87 2.51 14.44
CA LEU A 86 -14.46 3.35 15.58
C LEU A 86 -15.03 4.77 15.52
N GLY A 87 -15.51 5.22 14.36
CA GLY A 87 -16.12 6.54 14.17
C GLY A 87 -17.60 6.64 14.56
N GLU A 88 -18.24 5.53 14.95
CA GLU A 88 -19.66 5.46 15.32
C GLU A 88 -19.92 5.49 16.85
N LYS A 89 -18.90 5.80 17.67
CA LYS A 89 -19.05 6.01 19.13
C LYS A 89 -18.61 7.40 19.54
#